data_AF-M4RRD7-F1
#
_entry.id   AF-M4RRD7-F1
#
_cell.length_a   1.000
_cell.length_b   1.000
_cell.length_c   1.000
_cell.angle_alpha   90.00
_cell.angle_beta   90.00
_cell.angle_gamma   90.00
#
_symmetry.space_group_name_H-M   'P 1'
#
loop_
_entity.id
_entity.type
_entity.pdbx_description
1 polymer ?
#
loop_
_entity_poly.entity_id
_entity_poly.type
_entity_poly.pdbx_seq_one_letter_code
_entity_poly.pdbx_strand_id
1 'polypeptide(L)'
;MITLTHLTYLYGREMRKHHFGRILNVASVAAAFAGPNMALYYASKAFVLSFTEAVAEEVRGTGLSVTALCPGPTGTSFGVNARMEGRNFLTMVEPMSPKAVVQRGYRAMMTGRTAVYVGPVTKVGFFAARILPRRVTRAICKWANGTPGRPAF
;
A
#
# COMPACT_ATOMS: atom_id res chain seq x y z
N MET A 1 -13.32 -0.21 -2.01
CA MET A 1 -12.83 1.17 -2.16
C MET A 1 -13.74 2.17 -1.47
N ILE A 2 -15.06 2.00 -1.59
CA ILE A 2 -16.11 2.82 -0.93
C ILE A 2 -15.83 3.09 0.55
N THR A 3 -15.59 2.07 1.37
CA THR A 3 -15.38 2.24 2.82
C THR A 3 -14.23 3.19 3.16
N LEU A 4 -13.06 3.02 2.53
CA LEU A 4 -11.90 3.86 2.81
C LEU A 4 -12.16 5.32 2.43
N THR A 5 -12.76 5.54 1.26
CA THR A 5 -13.12 6.87 0.78
C THR A 5 -14.16 7.53 1.69
N HIS A 6 -15.22 6.80 2.06
CA HIS A 6 -16.27 7.31 2.94
C HIS A 6 -15.74 7.66 4.33
N LEU A 7 -14.94 6.80 4.95
CA LEU A 7 -14.38 7.09 6.28
C LEU A 7 -13.39 8.26 6.22
N THR A 8 -12.56 8.34 5.17
CA THR A 8 -11.66 9.49 4.98
C THR A 8 -12.45 10.78 4.84
N TYR A 9 -13.54 10.77 4.06
CA TYR A 9 -14.40 11.93 3.88
C TYR A 9 -15.11 12.34 5.18
N LEU A 10 -15.77 11.40 5.86
CA LEU A 10 -16.57 11.69 7.06
C LEU A 10 -15.70 12.22 8.20
N TYR A 11 -14.59 11.54 8.50
CA TYR A 11 -13.69 11.96 9.58
C TYR A 11 -12.82 13.15 9.17
N GLY A 12 -12.37 13.22 7.92
CA GLY A 12 -11.63 14.38 7.41
C GLY A 12 -12.46 15.65 7.47
N ARG A 13 -13.75 15.58 7.12
CA ARG A 13 -14.67 16.72 7.24
C ARG A 13 -14.82 17.20 8.68
N GLU A 14 -14.88 16.28 9.65
CA GLU A 14 -14.95 16.62 11.06
C GLU A 14 -13.63 17.22 11.56
N MET A 15 -12.50 16.57 11.29
CA MET A 15 -11.15 17.06 11.62
C MET A 15 -10.90 18.48 11.08
N ARG A 16 -11.38 18.77 9.87
CA ARG A 16 -11.24 20.10 9.24
C ARG A 16 -11.91 21.20 10.05
N LYS A 17 -13.05 20.94 10.70
CA LYS A 17 -13.72 21.93 11.57
C LYS A 17 -12.85 22.32 12.77
N HIS A 18 -12.01 21.39 13.24
CA HIS A 18 -11.09 21.60 14.37
C HIS A 18 -9.70 22.07 13.93
N HIS A 19 -9.49 22.30 12.63
CA HIS A 19 -8.18 22.66 12.05
C HIS A 19 -7.03 21.71 12.45
N PHE A 20 -7.35 20.47 12.78
CA PHE A 20 -6.39 19.47 13.22
C PHE A 20 -6.89 18.05 12.93
N GLY A 21 -6.04 17.24 12.30
CA GLY A 21 -6.34 15.84 12.09
C GLY A 21 -5.26 15.10 11.34
N ARG A 22 -5.16 13.80 11.58
CA ARG A 22 -4.20 12.93 10.90
C ARG A 22 -4.88 11.63 10.51
N ILE A 23 -4.76 11.25 9.24
CA ILE A 23 -5.34 10.02 8.70
C ILE A 23 -4.20 9.15 8.15
N LEU A 24 -4.15 7.88 8.55
CA LEU A 24 -3.21 6.90 8.02
C LEU A 24 -3.96 5.82 7.23
N ASN A 25 -3.81 5.85 5.92
CA ASN A 25 -4.37 4.83 5.03
C ASN A 25 -3.32 3.75 4.73
N VAL A 26 -3.72 2.47 4.84
CA VAL A 26 -2.81 1.34 4.62
C VAL A 26 -2.90 0.85 3.17
N ALA A 27 -1.90 1.23 2.37
CA ALA A 27 -1.67 0.74 1.02
C ALA A 27 -0.84 -0.56 1.05
N SER A 28 0.11 -0.72 0.11
CA SER A 28 1.01 -1.87 -0.04
C SER A 28 2.09 -1.56 -1.07
N VAL A 29 3.22 -2.27 -1.04
CA VAL A 29 4.16 -2.32 -2.19
C VAL A 29 3.46 -2.78 -3.48
N ALA A 30 2.39 -3.57 -3.36
CA ALA A 30 1.56 -3.99 -4.50
C ALA A 30 0.91 -2.81 -5.25
N ALA A 31 0.77 -1.64 -4.61
CA ALA A 31 0.23 -0.44 -5.25
C ALA A 31 1.08 0.06 -6.43
N ALA A 32 2.35 -0.30 -6.49
CA ALA A 32 3.26 0.09 -7.56
C ALA A 32 3.03 -0.66 -8.88
N PHE A 33 2.36 -1.82 -8.83
CA PHE A 33 2.36 -2.78 -9.93
C PHE A 33 0.95 -3.28 -10.28
N ALA A 34 0.86 -4.04 -11.37
CA ALA A 34 -0.31 -4.86 -11.68
C ALA A 34 0.09 -6.33 -11.50
N GLY A 35 -0.52 -7.01 -10.53
CA GLY A 35 -0.18 -8.39 -10.17
C GLY A 35 -1.24 -9.39 -10.60
N PRO A 36 -0.95 -10.25 -11.59
CA PRO A 36 -1.81 -11.38 -11.93
C PRO A 36 -2.10 -12.27 -10.72
N ASN A 37 -3.24 -12.96 -10.71
CA ASN A 37 -3.69 -13.86 -9.63
C ASN A 37 -4.09 -13.16 -8.33
N MET A 38 -3.83 -11.85 -8.23
CA MET A 38 -4.24 -10.97 -7.14
C MET A 38 -4.73 -9.62 -7.68
N ALA A 39 -5.36 -9.62 -8.87
CA ALA A 39 -5.66 -8.40 -9.63
C ALA A 39 -6.42 -7.35 -8.80
N LEU A 40 -7.48 -7.77 -8.10
CA LEU A 40 -8.27 -6.89 -7.23
C LEU A 40 -7.45 -6.34 -6.06
N TYR A 41 -6.58 -7.14 -5.46
CA TYR A 41 -5.72 -6.67 -4.37
C TYR A 41 -4.76 -5.58 -4.87
N TYR A 42 -4.02 -5.82 -5.96
CA TYR A 42 -3.09 -4.84 -6.52
C TYR A 42 -3.82 -3.55 -6.94
N ALA A 43 -4.94 -3.66 -7.67
CA ALA A 43 -5.76 -2.52 -8.08
C ALA A 43 -6.28 -1.74 -6.87
N SER A 44 -6.77 -2.43 -5.84
CA SER A 44 -7.27 -1.80 -4.63
C SER A 44 -6.19 -1.01 -3.90
N LYS A 45 -4.96 -1.53 -3.82
CA LYS A 45 -3.85 -0.86 -3.13
C LYS A 45 -3.29 0.30 -3.96
N ALA A 46 -3.31 0.21 -5.28
CA ALA A 46 -3.02 1.34 -6.17
C ALA A 46 -4.02 2.48 -5.96
N PHE A 47 -5.32 2.17 -5.85
CA PHE A 47 -6.34 3.16 -5.50
C PHE A 47 -6.04 3.82 -4.15
N VAL A 48 -5.76 3.05 -3.09
CA VAL A 48 -5.47 3.63 -1.77
C VAL A 48 -4.31 4.62 -1.82
N LEU A 49 -3.22 4.27 -2.51
CA LEU A 49 -2.06 5.15 -2.66
C LEU A 49 -2.45 6.44 -3.40
N SER A 50 -2.99 6.31 -4.62
CA SER A 50 -3.33 7.46 -5.46
C SER A 50 -4.37 8.37 -4.79
N PHE A 51 -5.41 7.81 -4.19
CA PHE A 51 -6.42 8.56 -3.43
C PHE A 51 -5.81 9.31 -2.27
N THR A 52 -4.94 8.65 -1.50
CA THR A 52 -4.33 9.27 -0.32
C THR A 52 -3.37 10.39 -0.71
N GLU A 53 -2.56 10.21 -1.76
CA GLU A 53 -1.66 11.25 -2.24
C GLU A 53 -2.43 12.49 -2.72
N ALA A 54 -3.51 12.30 -3.49
CA ALA A 54 -4.36 13.39 -3.95
C ALA A 54 -5.02 14.15 -2.78
N VAL A 55 -5.67 13.43 -1.86
CA VAL A 55 -6.34 14.06 -0.71
C VAL A 55 -5.36 14.78 0.20
N ALA A 56 -4.14 14.25 0.38
CA ALA A 56 -3.11 14.93 1.17
C ALA A 56 -2.74 16.31 0.60
N GLU A 57 -2.74 16.47 -0.73
CA GLU A 57 -2.55 17.76 -1.37
C GLU A 57 -3.79 18.66 -1.25
N GLU A 58 -4.99 18.10 -1.42
CA GLU A 58 -6.25 18.84 -1.28
C GLU A 58 -6.46 19.45 0.12
N VAL A 59 -5.93 18.81 1.17
CA VAL A 59 -6.03 19.30 2.56
C VAL A 59 -4.80 20.08 3.02
N ARG A 60 -3.83 20.34 2.13
CA ARG A 60 -2.62 21.09 2.48
C ARG A 60 -3.00 22.49 2.97
N GLY A 61 -2.45 22.89 4.11
CA GLY A 61 -2.72 24.19 4.74
C GLY A 61 -3.98 24.23 5.61
N THR A 62 -4.80 23.16 5.68
CA THR A 62 -5.99 23.15 6.54
C THR A 62 -5.72 22.64 7.97
N GLY A 63 -4.46 22.36 8.32
CA GLY A 63 -4.08 21.72 9.58
C GLY A 63 -4.27 20.20 9.62
N LEU A 64 -4.69 19.59 8.50
CA LEU A 64 -4.86 18.14 8.36
C LEU A 64 -3.68 17.54 7.62
N SER A 65 -3.39 16.27 7.89
CA SER A 65 -2.51 15.45 7.05
C SER A 65 -3.12 14.08 6.77
N VAL A 66 -2.84 13.57 5.56
CA VAL A 66 -3.22 12.21 5.16
C VAL A 66 -1.97 11.50 4.67
N THR A 67 -1.74 10.30 5.16
CA THR A 67 -0.51 9.53 4.92
C THR A 67 -0.84 8.15 4.38
N ALA A 68 -0.17 7.75 3.29
CA ALA A 68 -0.22 6.41 2.73
C ALA A 68 0.93 5.56 3.29
N LEU A 69 0.60 4.50 4.03
CA LEU A 69 1.54 3.47 4.46
C LEU A 69 1.66 2.39 3.40
N CYS A 70 2.83 2.25 2.78
CA CYS A 70 3.14 1.22 1.78
C CYS A 70 4.11 0.17 2.36
N PRO A 71 3.58 -0.86 3.05
CA PRO A 71 4.41 -1.93 3.56
C PRO A 71 4.81 -2.94 2.47
N GLY A 72 5.99 -3.53 2.64
CA GLY A 72 6.39 -4.77 1.99
C GLY A 72 5.90 -6.00 2.77
N PRO A 73 6.55 -7.17 2.59
CA PRO A 73 6.26 -8.38 3.37
C PRO A 73 6.27 -8.08 4.87
N THR A 74 5.20 -8.45 5.56
CA THR A 74 5.00 -8.18 6.99
C THR A 74 4.57 -9.47 7.68
N GLY A 75 5.19 -9.79 8.82
CA GLY A 75 4.97 -11.02 9.60
C GLY A 75 3.57 -11.10 10.22
N THR A 76 2.57 -11.36 9.37
CA THR A 76 1.15 -11.48 9.69
C THR A 76 0.60 -12.73 9.00
N SER A 77 -0.62 -13.14 9.34
CA SER A 77 -1.32 -14.25 8.67
C SER A 77 -1.75 -13.94 7.22
N PHE A 78 -1.31 -12.82 6.62
CA PHE A 78 -1.71 -12.42 5.26
C PHE A 78 -1.35 -13.48 4.22
N GLY A 79 -0.12 -14.00 4.22
CA GLY A 79 0.32 -15.00 3.22
C GLY A 79 -0.49 -16.29 3.29
N VAL A 80 -0.78 -16.75 4.51
CA VAL A 80 -1.63 -17.92 4.77
C VAL A 80 -3.06 -17.68 4.26
N ASN A 81 -3.66 -16.54 4.63
CA ASN A 81 -5.04 -16.21 4.25
C ASN A 81 -5.19 -15.95 2.75
N ALA A 82 -4.15 -15.40 2.11
CA ALA A 82 -4.09 -15.17 0.68
C ALA A 82 -3.76 -16.45 -0.13
N ARG A 83 -3.59 -17.60 0.54
CA ARG A 83 -3.18 -18.88 -0.06
C ARG A 83 -1.96 -18.74 -0.96
N MET A 84 -1.01 -17.92 -0.52
CA MET A 84 0.25 -17.72 -1.22
C MET A 84 1.19 -18.85 -0.84
N GLU A 85 1.03 -19.99 -1.50
CA GLU A 85 1.86 -21.19 -1.33
C GLU A 85 3.14 -21.12 -2.22
N GLY A 86 4.18 -21.85 -1.84
CA GLY A 86 5.44 -21.95 -2.59
C GLY A 86 6.39 -20.75 -2.47
N ARG A 87 7.48 -20.76 -3.27
CA ARG A 87 8.45 -19.65 -3.34
C ARG A 87 7.82 -18.45 -4.03
N ASN A 88 7.48 -17.43 -3.27
CA ASN A 88 6.87 -16.19 -3.72
C ASN A 88 7.54 -14.97 -3.05
N PHE A 89 7.15 -13.75 -3.44
CA PHE A 89 7.81 -12.52 -2.95
C PHE A 89 7.72 -12.33 -1.42
N LEU A 90 6.69 -12.89 -0.75
CA LEU A 90 6.59 -12.89 0.71
C LEU A 90 7.56 -13.88 1.38
N THR A 91 7.98 -14.94 0.66
CA THR A 91 8.92 -15.95 1.18
C THR A 91 10.38 -15.68 0.83
N MET A 92 10.65 -14.78 -0.12
CA MET A 92 12.01 -14.46 -0.58
C MET A 92 12.67 -13.32 0.19
N VAL A 93 11.89 -12.56 0.95
CA VAL A 93 12.38 -11.46 1.78
C VAL A 93 11.89 -11.72 3.19
N GLU A 94 12.78 -11.58 4.17
CA GLU A 94 12.40 -11.71 5.57
C GLU A 94 11.30 -10.68 5.91
N PRO A 95 10.11 -11.14 6.36
CA PRO A 95 9.01 -10.24 6.67
C PRO A 95 9.37 -9.31 7.84
N MET A 96 9.03 -8.03 7.70
CA MET A 96 9.18 -7.10 8.82
C MET A 96 8.14 -7.38 9.91
N SER A 97 8.49 -7.19 11.18
CA SER A 97 7.50 -7.33 12.26
C SER A 97 6.38 -6.28 12.12
N PRO A 98 5.12 -6.62 12.43
CA PRO A 98 4.02 -5.66 12.39
C PRO A 98 4.29 -4.42 13.24
N LYS A 99 4.90 -4.60 14.42
CA LYS A 99 5.31 -3.52 15.32
C LYS A 99 6.24 -2.53 14.62
N ALA A 100 7.25 -3.01 13.90
CA ALA A 100 8.18 -2.13 13.18
C ALA A 100 7.51 -1.39 12.01
N VAL A 101 6.60 -2.05 11.30
CA VAL A 101 5.80 -1.42 10.22
C VAL A 101 4.92 -0.29 10.78
N VAL A 102 4.19 -0.57 11.86
CA VAL A 102 3.33 0.42 12.53
C VAL A 102 4.14 1.60 13.07
N GLN A 103 5.27 1.33 13.74
CA GLN A 103 6.12 2.40 14.27
C GLN A 103 6.60 3.36 13.17
N ARG A 104 6.99 2.82 12.01
CA ARG A 104 7.42 3.64 10.86
C ARG A 104 6.27 4.44 10.27
N GLY A 105 5.11 3.82 10.08
CA GLY A 105 3.91 4.49 9.57
C GLY A 105 3.42 5.59 10.50
N TYR A 106 3.35 5.30 11.80
CA TYR A 106 2.92 6.25 12.81
C TYR A 106 3.84 7.48 12.87
N ARG A 107 5.16 7.29 12.96
CA ARG A 107 6.12 8.42 12.98
C ARG A 107 6.00 9.31 11.75
N ALA A 108 5.80 8.72 10.58
CA ALA A 108 5.65 9.47 9.34
C ALA A 108 4.32 10.22 9.27
N MET A 109 3.22 9.63 9.76
CA MET A 109 1.93 10.31 9.91
C MET A 109 2.04 11.52 10.84
N MET A 110 2.74 11.35 11.97
CA MET A 110 2.94 12.43 12.95
C MET A 110 3.72 13.61 12.38
N THR A 111 4.56 13.38 11.36
CA THR A 111 5.32 14.43 10.66
C THR A 111 4.64 14.92 9.37
N GLY A 112 3.41 14.46 9.09
CA GLY A 112 2.64 14.91 7.92
C GLY A 112 3.15 14.42 6.57
N ARG A 113 3.94 13.32 6.54
CA ARG A 113 4.43 12.78 5.26
C ARG A 113 3.28 12.19 4.45
N THR A 114 3.21 12.50 3.16
CA THR A 114 2.16 11.99 2.28
C THR A 114 2.27 10.48 2.01
N ALA A 115 3.48 9.95 1.81
CA ALA A 115 3.68 8.53 1.48
C ALA A 115 4.90 7.93 2.21
N VAL A 116 4.78 6.66 2.61
CA VAL A 116 5.77 5.96 3.44
C VAL A 116 6.02 4.57 2.90
N TYR A 117 7.17 4.39 2.27
CA TYR A 117 7.64 3.10 1.75
C TYR A 117 8.45 2.37 2.83
N VAL A 118 7.88 1.30 3.38
CA VAL A 118 8.50 0.59 4.50
C VAL A 118 9.43 -0.49 3.97
N GLY A 119 10.73 -0.30 4.20
CA GLY A 119 11.79 -1.23 3.83
C GLY A 119 12.45 -0.94 2.47
N PRO A 120 13.70 -1.38 2.26
CA PRO A 120 14.44 -1.13 1.03
C PRO A 120 13.76 -1.77 -0.20
N VAL A 121 13.23 -2.98 -0.05
CA VAL A 121 12.53 -3.70 -1.12
C VAL A 121 11.34 -2.89 -1.65
N THR A 122 10.54 -2.29 -0.77
CA THR A 122 9.41 -1.46 -1.17
C THR A 122 9.87 -0.24 -1.95
N LYS A 123 10.91 0.46 -1.49
CA LYS A 123 11.48 1.63 -2.18
C LYS A 123 11.99 1.26 -3.59
N VAL A 124 12.77 0.18 -3.69
CA VAL A 124 13.28 -0.32 -4.97
C VAL A 124 12.13 -0.74 -5.88
N GLY A 125 11.10 -1.40 -5.34
CA GLY A 125 9.92 -1.78 -6.11
C GLY A 125 9.20 -0.58 -6.73
N PHE A 126 8.91 0.47 -5.95
CA PHE A 126 8.29 1.69 -6.46
C PHE A 126 9.14 2.44 -7.49
N PHE A 127 10.47 2.37 -7.38
CA PHE A 127 11.37 2.94 -8.37
C PHE A 127 11.38 2.10 -9.66
N ALA A 128 11.53 0.78 -9.53
CA ALA A 128 11.51 -0.15 -10.66
C ALA A 128 10.19 -0.09 -11.43
N ALA A 129 9.05 0.10 -10.74
CA ALA A 129 7.74 0.27 -11.37
C ALA A 129 7.66 1.47 -12.33
N ARG A 130 8.48 2.50 -12.09
CA ARG A 130 8.51 3.73 -12.92
C ARG A 130 9.39 3.59 -14.16
N ILE A 131 10.38 2.69 -14.13
CA ILE A 131 11.41 2.58 -15.18
C ILE A 131 11.17 1.34 -16.05
N LEU A 132 10.80 0.22 -15.45
CA LEU A 132 10.66 -1.04 -16.17
C LEU A 132 9.40 -1.05 -17.03
N PRO A 133 9.45 -1.64 -18.24
CA PRO A 133 8.27 -1.84 -19.07
C PRO A 133 7.17 -2.60 -18.32
N ARG A 134 5.91 -2.20 -18.52
CA ARG A 134 4.75 -2.82 -17.85
C ARG A 134 4.64 -4.34 -18.08
N ARG A 135 5.14 -4.86 -19.20
CA ARG A 135 5.19 -6.31 -19.47
C ARG A 135 6.14 -7.03 -18.49
N VAL A 136 7.30 -6.43 -18.21
CA VAL A 136 8.31 -6.98 -17.30
C VAL A 136 7.78 -6.97 -15.86
N THR A 137 7.22 -5.86 -15.41
CA THR A 137 6.68 -5.77 -14.03
C THR A 137 5.53 -6.74 -13.80
N ARG A 138 4.63 -6.93 -14.78
CA ARG A 138 3.57 -7.96 -14.70
C ARG A 138 4.13 -9.38 -14.66
N ALA A 139 5.20 -9.67 -15.42
CA ALA A 139 5.84 -10.98 -15.41
C ALA A 139 6.49 -11.28 -14.05
N ILE A 140 7.21 -10.30 -13.48
CA ILE A 140 7.79 -10.38 -12.14
C ILE A 140 6.68 -10.61 -11.10
N CYS A 141 5.59 -9.82 -11.14
CA CYS A 141 4.47 -10.00 -10.21
C CYS A 141 3.76 -11.34 -10.40
N LYS A 142 3.62 -11.84 -11.63
CA LYS A 142 3.03 -13.16 -11.90
C LYS A 142 3.84 -14.26 -11.23
N TRP A 143 5.16 -14.22 -11.41
CA TRP A 143 6.07 -15.16 -10.76
C TRP A 143 6.03 -15.01 -9.23
N ALA A 144 6.06 -13.77 -8.75
CA ALA A 144 6.03 -13.43 -7.33
C ALA A 144 4.72 -13.78 -6.61
N ASN A 145 3.61 -13.95 -7.33
CA ASN A 145 2.31 -14.34 -6.77
C ASN A 145 2.06 -15.85 -6.88
N GLY A 146 2.95 -16.61 -7.54
CA GLY A 146 2.76 -18.03 -7.85
C GLY A 146 1.79 -18.28 -9.01
N THR A 147 1.65 -19.55 -9.39
CA THR A 147 0.77 -19.99 -10.50
C THR A 147 -0.60 -20.39 -9.94
N PRO A 148 -1.73 -19.89 -10.50
CA PRO A 148 -3.05 -20.39 -10.11
C PRO A 148 -3.23 -21.83 -10.54
N GLY A 149 -4.12 -22.55 -9.86
CA GLY A 149 -4.68 -23.80 -10.38
C GLY A 149 -5.65 -23.60 -11.56
N ARG A 150 -6.21 -22.38 -11.77
CA ARG A 150 -7.19 -22.07 -12.85
C ARG A 150 -7.13 -20.60 -13.36
N PRO A 151 -7.45 -20.35 -14.64
CA PRO A 151 -7.54 -19.00 -15.21
C PRO A 151 -8.64 -18.13 -14.57
N ALA A 152 -8.55 -16.82 -14.79
CA ALA A 152 -9.41 -15.81 -14.13
C ALA A 152 -10.88 -15.82 -14.61
N PHE A 153 -11.14 -16.45 -15.75
CA PHE A 153 -12.44 -16.71 -16.36
C PHE A 153 -12.36 -18.03 -17.13
#